data_AF-A0A377E1V1-F1
#
_entry.id   AF-A0A377E1V1-F1
#
_cell.length_a   1.000
_cell.length_b   1.000
_cell.length_c   1.000
_cell.angle_alpha   90.00
_cell.angle_beta   90.00
_cell.angle_gamma   90.00
#
_symmetry.space_group_name_H-M   'P 1'
#
loop_
_entity.id
_entity.type
_entity.pdbx_description
1 polymer ?
#
loop_
_entity_poly.entity_id
_entity_poly.type
_entity_poly.pdbx_seq_one_letter_code
_entity_poly.pdbx_strand_id
1 'polypeptide(L)' 'MNEHHQPFEEIKLINANGAEQWSARQLGKLLGYSEYRHFIPVLTRAKEACEKQWSHN' A
#
# COMPACT_ATOMS: atom_id res chain seq x y z
N MET A 1 -16.72 -14.19 17.33
CA MET A 1 -16.89 -13.72 15.93
C MET A 1 -15.59 -13.03 15.59
N ASN A 2 -14.84 -13.52 14.60
CA ASN A 2 -13.60 -12.85 14.19
C ASN A 2 -13.97 -11.52 13.54
N GLU A 3 -13.92 -10.43 14.31
CA GLU A 3 -13.83 -9.08 13.76
C GLU A 3 -12.47 -8.97 13.07
N HIS A 4 -12.39 -9.51 11.86
CA HIS A 4 -11.33 -9.19 10.94
C HIS A 4 -11.50 -7.71 10.57
N HIS A 5 -10.98 -6.83 11.41
CA HIS A 5 -10.63 -5.48 11.00
C HIS A 5 -9.63 -5.68 9.86
N GLN A 6 -10.10 -5.52 8.63
CA GLN A 6 -9.28 -5.53 7.43
C GLN A 6 -9.08 -4.09 7.00
N PRO A 7 -8.29 -3.30 7.75
CA PRO A 7 -8.15 -1.87 7.53
C PRO A 7 -7.65 -1.53 6.12
N PHE A 8 -6.94 -2.47 5.47
CA PHE A 8 -6.50 -2.35 4.09
C PHE A 8 -7.61 -2.54 3.07
N GLU A 9 -8.60 -3.39 3.36
CA GLU A 9 -9.77 -3.60 2.50
C GLU A 9 -10.72 -2.39 2.53
N GLU A 10 -10.80 -1.71 3.68
CA GLU A 10 -11.63 -0.50 3.84
C GLU A 10 -11.16 0.69 2.98
N ILE A 11 -9.87 0.75 2.67
CA ILE A 11 -9.27 1.80 1.82
C ILE A 11 -8.93 1.29 0.41
N LYS A 12 -9.37 0.08 0.06
CA LYS A 12 -9.13 -0.51 -1.25
C LYS A 12 -9.97 0.21 -2.30
N LEU A 13 -9.33 0.57 -3.40
CA LEU A 13 -9.96 1.19 -4.55
C LEU A 13 -9.80 0.27 -5.74
N ILE A 14 -10.84 0.13 -6.55
CA ILE A 14 -10.80 -0.63 -7.80
C ILE A 14 -10.73 0.39 -8.94
N ASN A 15 -9.73 0.28 -9.80
CA ASN A 15 -9.63 1.13 -10.98
C ASN A 15 -10.55 0.63 -12.12
N ALA A 16 -10.65 1.40 -13.21
CA ALA A 16 -11.49 1.05 -14.36
C ALA A 16 -11.09 -0.28 -15.04
N ASN A 17 -9.86 -0.74 -14.83
CA ASN A 17 -9.35 -2.00 -15.36
C ASN A 17 -9.60 -3.19 -14.41
N GLY A 18 -10.31 -2.98 -13.29
CA GLY A 18 -10.58 -4.01 -12.29
C GLY A 18 -9.39 -4.30 -11.36
N ALA A 19 -8.33 -3.50 -11.40
CA ALA A 19 -7.17 -3.71 -10.54
C ALA A 19 -7.29 -2.96 -9.21
N GLU A 20 -6.78 -3.59 -8.16
CA GLU A 20 -6.77 -3.06 -6.80
C GLU A 20 -5.67 -2.01 -6.65
N GLN A 21 -6.02 -0.85 -6.10
CA GLN A 21 -5.11 0.25 -5.82
C GLN A 21 -5.41 0.85 -4.44
N TRP A 22 -4.39 1.45 -3.83
CA TRP A 22 -4.52 2.13 -2.54
C TRP A 22 -3.96 3.54 -2.63
N SER A 23 -4.65 4.50 -2.02
CA SER A 23 -4.12 5.86 -1.90
C SER A 23 -2.93 5.86 -0.94
N ALA A 24 -1.77 6.31 -1.41
CA ALA A 24 -0.56 6.41 -0.59
C ALA A 24 -0.76 7.25 0.69
N ARG A 25 -1.67 8.24 0.66
CA ARG A 25 -2.02 9.05 1.83
C ARG A 25 -2.84 8.29 2.86
N GLN A 26 -3.82 7.51 2.40
CA GLN A 26 -4.65 6.69 3.30
C GLN A 26 -3.83 5.53 3.87
N LEU A 27 -3.02 4.89 3.03
CA LEU A 27 -2.13 3.80 3.42
C LEU A 27 -1.11 4.26 4.48
N GLY A 28 -0.49 5.43 4.29
CA GLY A 28 0.43 6.00 5.28
C GLY A 28 -0.23 6.27 6.63
N LYS A 29 -1.44 6.85 6.63
CA LYS A 29 -2.23 7.06 7.86
C LYS A 29 -2.61 5.74 8.53
N LEU A 30 -3.02 4.75 7.76
CA LEU A 30 -3.39 3.42 8.23
C LEU A 30 -2.24 2.70 8.94
N LEU A 31 -1.03 2.87 8.41
CA LEU A 31 0.21 2.34 8.98
C LEU A 31 0.75 3.17 10.16
N GLY A 32 0.04 4.23 10.58
CA GLY A 32 0.42 5.05 11.72
C GLY A 32 1.46 6.14 11.45
N TYR A 33 1.73 6.47 10.18
CA TYR A 33 2.64 7.57 9.85
C TYR A 33 1.97 8.93 10.05
N SER A 34 2.55 9.74 10.93
CA SER A 34 2.14 11.13 11.20
C SER A 34 2.40 12.06 10.02
N GLU A 35 3.49 11.84 9.28
CA GLU A 35 3.85 12.64 8.11
C GLU A 35 4.12 11.78 6.88
N TYR A 36 3.58 12.19 5.73
CA TYR A 36 3.76 11.48 4.46
C TYR A 36 5.23 11.33 4.06
N ARG A 37 6.09 12.29 4.44
CA ARG A 37 7.54 12.26 4.12
C ARG A 37 8.25 11.05 4.70
N HIS A 38 7.85 10.62 5.91
CA HIS A 38 8.39 9.41 6.54
C HIS A 38 7.90 8.13 5.86
N PHE A 39 6.79 8.21 5.12
CA PHE A 39 6.22 7.09 4.37
C PHE A 39 6.80 6.94 2.95
N ILE A 40 7.29 8.02 2.34
CA ILE A 40 7.96 7.99 1.02
C ILE A 40 9.05 6.90 0.91
N PRO A 41 10.01 6.76 1.85
CA PRO A 41 11.05 5.74 1.71
C PRO A 41 10.50 4.31 1.76
N VAL A 42 9.36 4.07 2.41
CA VAL A 42 8.69 2.76 2.41
C VAL A 42 8.11 2.45 1.03
N LEU A 43 7.45 3.43 0.40
CA LEU A 43 6.92 3.31 -0.96
C LEU A 43 8.04 3.06 -1.98
N THR A 44 9.16 3.79 -1.85
CA THR A 44 10.33 3.59 -2.71
C THR A 44 10.86 2.17 -2.59
N ARG A 45 11.04 1.66 -1.36
CA ARG A 45 11.48 0.28 -1.14
C ARG A 45 10.51 -0.76 -1.67
N ALA A 46 9.21 -0.54 -1.53
CA ALA A 46 8.19 -1.44 -2.08
C ALA A 46 8.27 -1.48 -3.62
N LYS A 47 8.44 -0.33 -4.26
CA LYS A 47 8.65 -0.24 -5.72
C LYS A 47 9.92 -0.96 -6.16
N GLU A 48 11.05 -0.69 -5.49
CA GLU A 48 12.33 -1.36 -5.76
C GLU A 48 12.23 -2.87 -5.56
N ALA A 49 11.50 -3.32 -4.53
CA ALA A 49 11.26 -4.73 -4.30
C ALA A 49 10.47 -5.36 -5.46
N CYS A 50 9.42 -4.71 -5.96
CA CYS A 50 8.70 -5.19 -7.14
C CYS A 50 9.59 -5.24 -8.39
N GLU A 51 10.44 -4.23 -8.60
CA GLU A 51 11.39 -4.21 -9.73
C GLU A 51 12.45 -5.31 -9.60
N LYS A 52 13.01 -5.51 -8.40
CA LYS A 52 14.02 -6.55 -8.12
C LYS A 52 13.44 -7.96 -8.14
N GLN A 53 12.19 -8.14 -7.69
CA GLN A 53 11.48 -9.42 -7.73
C GLN A 53 11.40 -9.96 -9.16
N TRP A 54 11.28 -9.07 -10.16
CA TRP A 54 11.23 -9.46 -11.56
C TRP A 54 12.60 -9.81 -12.15
N SER A 55 13.69 -9.33 -11.56
CA SER A 55 15.06 -9.53 -12.06
C SER A 55 15.75 -10.79 -11.51
N HIS A 56 15.04 -11.67 -10.81
CA HIS A 56 15.54 -12.98 -10.37
C HIS A 56 14.79 -14.10 -11.10
N ASN A 57 14.92 -14.14 -12.43
CA ASN A 57 14.61 -15.29 -13.29
C ASN A 57 15.50 -15.27 -14.53
#